data_AF-A0A258FB19-F1
#
_entry.id   AF-A0A258FB19-F1
#
_cell.length_a   1.000
_cell.length_b   1.000
_cell.length_c   1.000
_cell.angle_alpha   90.00
_cell.angle_beta   90.00
_cell.angle_gamma   90.00
#
_symmetry.space_group_name_H-M   'P 1'
#
loop_
_entity.id
_entity.type
_entity.pdbx_description
1 polymer ?
#
loop_
_entity_poly.entity_id
_entity_poly.type
_entity_poly.pdbx_seq_one_letter_code
_entity_poly.pdbx_strand_id
1 'polypeptide(L)'
;TAQANVSVPIFTGGLLSSQVGAALEQNTSDRILIEQQRRTAIQNLSVAWSQMLGAHAGIVSNQEQVRAATVAFEGSQEQFRVGLATTLDVLLAQEQLRLAQLAFVQSQRDQYVAQSQVLAAIGRLEIGALATNAPNYDPRSNFEEVKNKGALPWEGLIRAIDLDKGAADVSPGPAPASTDPNGQTVLNVGAQPSVLDSAEAELTQSAPNPAVLPQAGAQPGRSVPDTRR
;
A
#
# COMPACT_ATOMS: atom_id res chain seq x y z
N THR A 1 -48.93 -26.74 -9.14
CA THR A 1 -48.86 -26.23 -10.51
C THR A 1 -47.68 -25.28 -10.59
N ALA A 2 -46.73 -25.50 -11.51
CA ALA A 2 -45.57 -24.61 -11.66
C ALA A 2 -45.81 -23.67 -12.85
N GLN A 3 -45.47 -22.39 -12.68
CA GLN A 3 -45.46 -21.40 -13.76
C GLN A 3 -44.03 -20.90 -13.96
N ALA A 4 -43.66 -20.64 -15.22
CA ALA A 4 -42.42 -19.99 -15.60
C ALA A 4 -42.78 -18.73 -16.42
N ASN A 5 -42.15 -17.61 -16.09
CA ASN A 5 -42.32 -16.34 -16.79
C ASN A 5 -41.08 -16.03 -17.61
N VAL A 6 -41.26 -15.66 -18.88
CA VAL A 6 -40.19 -15.22 -19.79
C VAL A 6 -40.51 -13.80 -20.24
N SER A 7 -39.54 -12.90 -20.07
CA SER A 7 -39.65 -11.49 -20.51
C SER A 7 -38.54 -11.18 -21.51
N VAL A 8 -38.93 -10.77 -22.73
CA VAL A 8 -38.02 -10.36 -23.80
C VAL A 8 -38.43 -8.96 -24.26
N PRO A 9 -37.62 -7.93 -23.99
CA PRO A 9 -37.93 -6.58 -24.45
C PRO A 9 -37.72 -6.47 -25.97
N ILE A 10 -38.73 -6.01 -26.70
CA ILE A 10 -38.68 -5.87 -28.17
C ILE A 10 -38.14 -4.49 -28.59
N PHE A 11 -38.26 -3.46 -27.73
CA PHE A 11 -37.74 -2.13 -27.99
C PHE A 11 -37.28 -1.46 -26.69
N THR A 12 -36.02 -1.01 -26.65
CA THR A 12 -35.38 -0.43 -25.45
C THR A 12 -34.94 1.02 -25.63
N GLY A 13 -35.33 1.69 -26.73
CA GLY A 13 -35.01 3.11 -26.97
C GLY A 13 -33.51 3.47 -26.95
N GLY A 14 -32.62 2.50 -27.23
CA GLY A 14 -31.17 2.68 -27.18
C GLY A 14 -30.50 2.45 -25.82
N LEU A 15 -31.26 2.20 -24.75
CA LEU A 15 -30.71 1.96 -23.40
C LEU A 15 -29.72 0.79 -23.37
N LEU A 16 -30.11 -0.36 -23.95
CA LEU A 16 -29.26 -1.54 -24.00
C LEU A 16 -27.97 -1.29 -24.79
N SER A 17 -28.04 -0.59 -25.93
CA SER A 17 -26.84 -0.24 -26.70
C SER A 17 -25.92 0.71 -25.94
N SER A 18 -26.46 1.68 -25.19
CA SER A 18 -25.64 2.56 -24.34
C SER A 18 -24.99 1.82 -23.19
N GLN A 19 -25.70 0.89 -22.55
CA GLN A 19 -25.14 0.04 -21.48
C GLN A 19 -24.02 -0.86 -22.00
N VAL A 20 -24.22 -1.48 -23.17
CA VAL A 20 -23.18 -2.28 -23.83
C VAL A 20 -21.99 -1.40 -24.22
N GLY A 21 -22.23 -0.22 -24.78
CA GLY A 21 -21.17 0.75 -25.09
C GLY A 21 -20.36 1.17 -23.87
N ALA A 22 -21.03 1.47 -22.76
CA ALA A 22 -20.39 1.80 -21.49
C ALA A 22 -19.57 0.62 -20.93
N ALA A 23 -20.08 -0.61 -21.02
CA ALA A 23 -19.35 -1.81 -20.58
C ALA A 23 -18.10 -2.09 -21.43
N LEU A 24 -18.16 -1.83 -22.75
CA LEU A 24 -17.01 -1.96 -23.66
C LEU A 24 -15.95 -0.89 -23.37
N GLU A 25 -16.37 0.35 -23.11
CA GLU A 25 -15.45 1.43 -22.73
C GLU A 25 -14.80 1.13 -21.38
N GLN A 26 -15.55 0.63 -20.40
CA GLN A 26 -14.99 0.18 -19.12
C GLN A 26 -13.94 -0.93 -19.32
N ASN A 27 -14.22 -1.92 -20.17
CA ASN A 27 -13.23 -2.97 -20.47
C ASN A 27 -11.96 -2.39 -21.13
N THR A 28 -12.11 -1.39 -21.99
CA THR A 28 -10.98 -0.71 -22.62
C THR A 28 -10.16 0.07 -21.59
N SER A 29 -10.82 0.79 -20.69
CA SER A 29 -10.18 1.49 -19.56
C SER A 29 -9.42 0.52 -18.66
N ASP A 30 -10.02 -0.61 -18.28
CA ASP A 30 -9.39 -1.64 -17.45
C ASP A 30 -8.12 -2.22 -18.13
N ARG A 31 -8.15 -2.44 -19.45
CA ARG A 31 -6.98 -2.88 -20.22
C ARG A 31 -5.84 -1.85 -20.19
N ILE A 32 -6.16 -0.57 -20.33
CA ILE A 32 -5.18 0.52 -20.25
C ILE A 32 -4.56 0.56 -18.85
N LEU A 33 -5.38 0.43 -17.80
CA LEU A 33 -4.89 0.37 -16.42
C LEU A 33 -3.94 -0.80 -16.21
N ILE A 34 -4.26 -2.00 -16.70
CA ILE A 34 -3.37 -3.17 -16.60
C ILE A 34 -2.04 -2.92 -17.32
N GLU A 35 -2.07 -2.36 -18.54
CA GLU A 35 -0.86 -2.01 -19.28
C GLU A 35 -0.03 -0.95 -18.56
N GLN A 36 -0.68 0.04 -17.94
CA GLN A 36 0.00 1.05 -17.15
C GLN A 36 0.66 0.45 -15.90
N GLN A 37 -0.04 -0.41 -15.16
CA GLN A 37 0.55 -1.10 -14.00
C GLN A 37 1.73 -1.99 -14.41
N ARG A 38 1.65 -2.66 -15.57
CA ARG A 38 2.77 -3.43 -16.13
C ARG A 38 3.99 -2.54 -16.39
N ARG A 39 3.79 -1.38 -17.03
CA ARG A 39 4.89 -0.42 -17.30
C ARG A 39 5.49 0.13 -16.01
N THR A 40 4.65 0.50 -15.05
CA THR A 40 5.09 0.98 -13.73
C THR A 40 5.91 -0.08 -13.00
N ALA A 41 5.50 -1.36 -13.04
CA ALA A 41 6.27 -2.44 -12.45
C ALA A 41 7.67 -2.60 -13.08
N ILE A 42 7.76 -2.57 -14.42
CA ILE A 42 9.04 -2.64 -15.14
C ILE A 42 9.92 -1.42 -14.82
N GLN A 43 9.33 -0.24 -14.75
CA GLN A 43 10.04 0.99 -14.41
C GLN A 43 10.60 0.92 -12.98
N ASN A 44 9.78 0.51 -12.01
CA ASN A 44 10.19 0.37 -10.62
C ASN A 44 11.32 -0.65 -10.46
N LEU A 45 11.24 -1.78 -11.15
CA LEU A 45 12.32 -2.78 -11.17
C LEU A 45 13.62 -2.20 -11.77
N SER A 46 13.51 -1.46 -12.87
CA SER A 46 14.67 -0.87 -13.54
C SER A 46 15.38 0.14 -12.61
N VAL A 47 14.61 0.98 -11.91
CA VAL A 47 15.15 1.94 -10.93
C VAL A 47 15.80 1.22 -9.75
N ALA A 48 15.13 0.22 -9.16
CA ALA A 48 15.68 -0.56 -8.05
C ALA A 48 16.98 -1.28 -8.43
N TRP A 49 17.05 -1.83 -9.64
CA TRP A 49 18.26 -2.48 -10.15
C TRP A 49 19.41 -1.48 -10.31
N SER A 50 19.16 -0.31 -10.91
CA SER A 50 20.17 0.74 -11.03
C SER A 50 20.67 1.23 -9.66
N GLN A 51 19.77 1.36 -8.68
CA GLN A 51 20.13 1.72 -7.30
C GLN A 51 21.00 0.64 -6.64
N MET A 52 20.70 -0.65 -6.85
CA MET A 52 21.52 -1.76 -6.35
C MET A 52 22.94 -1.72 -6.93
N LEU A 53 23.09 -1.46 -8.23
CA LEU A 53 24.40 -1.30 -8.86
C LEU A 53 25.16 -0.11 -8.28
N GLY A 54 24.49 1.03 -8.07
CA GLY A 54 25.08 2.21 -7.45
C GLY A 54 25.55 1.97 -6.02
N ALA A 55 24.72 1.33 -5.20
CA ALA A 55 25.08 0.97 -3.83
C ALA A 55 26.29 0.02 -3.76
N HIS A 56 26.37 -0.94 -4.69
CA HIS A 56 27.52 -1.84 -4.79
C HIS A 56 28.81 -1.09 -5.13
N ALA A 57 28.77 -0.16 -6.10
CA ALA A 57 29.91 0.68 -6.43
C ALA A 57 30.33 1.59 -5.26
N GLY A 58 29.35 2.08 -4.49
CA GLY A 58 29.57 2.90 -3.29
C GLY A 58 30.39 2.18 -2.21
N ILE A 59 30.16 0.87 -2.01
CA ILE A 59 30.94 0.07 -1.04
C ILE A 59 32.43 0.05 -1.41
N VAL A 60 32.75 -0.21 -2.69
CA VAL A 60 34.14 -0.26 -3.16
C VAL A 60 34.83 1.10 -2.97
N SER A 61 34.14 2.19 -3.32
CA SER A 61 34.66 3.55 -3.12
C SER A 61 34.92 3.86 -1.65
N ASN A 62 33.97 3.54 -0.77
CA ASN A 62 34.11 3.83 0.65
C ASN A 62 35.11 2.91 1.36
N GLN A 63 35.32 1.70 0.85
CA GLN A 63 36.40 0.83 1.31
C GLN A 63 37.79 1.43 1.04
N GLU A 64 38.00 1.96 -0.17
CA GLU A 64 39.25 2.65 -0.51
C GLU A 64 39.40 3.97 0.27
N GLN A 65 38.29 4.66 0.56
CA GLN A 65 38.32 5.84 1.43
C GLN A 65 38.78 5.51 2.85
N VAL A 66 38.31 4.39 3.43
CA VAL A 66 38.80 3.90 4.74
C VAL A 66 40.30 3.59 4.67
N ARG A 67 40.76 2.93 3.60
CA ARG A 67 42.18 2.62 3.40
C ARG A 67 43.02 3.90 3.34
N ALA A 68 42.60 4.89 2.54
CA ALA A 68 43.29 6.17 2.41
C ALA A 68 43.32 6.95 3.74
N ALA A 69 42.19 7.01 4.45
CA ALA A 69 42.11 7.67 5.76
C ALA A 69 42.96 6.97 6.82
N THR A 70 43.10 5.64 6.74
CA THR A 70 43.98 4.87 7.64
C THR A 70 45.44 5.25 7.43
N VAL A 71 45.90 5.28 6.18
CA VAL A 71 47.27 5.69 5.84
C VAL A 71 47.53 7.15 6.26
N ALA A 72 46.56 8.04 6.08
CA ALA A 72 46.68 9.43 6.53
C ALA A 72 46.82 9.54 8.06
N PHE A 73 46.01 8.78 8.81
CA PHE A 73 46.09 8.73 10.27
C PHE A 73 47.42 8.17 10.78
N GLU A 74 47.93 7.11 10.16
CA GLU A 74 49.27 6.58 10.47
C GLU A 74 50.35 7.62 10.18
N GLY A 75 50.27 8.31 9.03
CA GLY A 75 51.18 9.39 8.66
C GLY A 75 51.20 10.55 9.68
N SER A 76 50.03 11.01 10.13
CA SER A 76 49.93 12.05 11.16
C SER A 76 50.48 11.60 12.51
N GLN A 77 50.27 10.34 12.89
CA GLN A 77 50.85 9.79 14.12
C GLN A 77 52.38 9.76 14.09
N GLU A 78 52.98 9.32 12.98
CA GLU A 78 54.44 9.31 12.87
C GLU A 78 55.02 10.73 12.89
N GLN A 79 54.38 11.69 12.21
CA GLN A 79 54.78 13.11 12.26
C GLN A 79 54.66 13.71 13.66
N PHE A 80 53.64 13.32 14.42
CA PHE A 80 53.48 13.75 15.81
C PHE A 80 54.59 13.18 16.72
N ARG A 81 54.97 11.91 16.54
CA ARG A 81 56.07 11.28 17.32
C ARG A 81 57.42 11.98 17.12
N VAL A 82 57.67 12.50 15.93
CA VAL A 82 58.90 13.25 15.61
C VAL A 82 58.78 14.76 15.90
N GLY A 83 57.64 15.23 16.41
CA GLY A 83 57.40 16.63 16.75
C GLY A 83 57.14 17.56 15.56
N LEU A 84 56.84 17.02 14.37
CA LEU A 84 56.55 17.77 13.14
C LEU A 84 55.05 18.06 12.96
N ALA A 85 54.18 17.35 13.67
CA ALA A 85 52.74 17.58 13.69
C ALA A 85 52.23 17.83 15.11
N THR A 86 51.06 18.45 15.23
CA THR A 86 50.43 18.75 16.51
C THR A 86 49.47 17.63 16.94
N THR A 87 49.06 17.63 18.21
CA THR A 87 48.01 16.70 18.70
C THR A 87 46.68 16.90 17.99
N LEU A 88 46.37 18.13 17.56
CA LEU A 88 45.15 18.44 16.82
C LEU A 88 45.13 17.74 15.45
N ASP A 89 46.28 17.67 14.76
CA ASP A 89 46.38 17.01 13.45
C ASP A 89 46.09 15.51 13.54
N VAL A 90 46.57 14.85 14.60
CA VAL A 90 46.29 13.44 14.87
C VAL A 90 44.80 13.21 15.15
N LEU A 91 44.18 14.10 15.95
CA LEU A 91 42.75 14.02 16.26
C LEU A 91 41.89 14.25 15.02
N LEU A 92 42.26 15.23 14.18
CA LEU A 92 41.58 15.48 12.92
C LEU A 92 41.70 14.27 11.97
N ALA A 93 42.89 13.68 11.84
CA ALA A 93 43.09 12.48 11.02
C ALA A 93 42.30 11.28 11.57
N GLN A 94 42.22 11.14 12.90
CA GLN A 94 41.39 10.12 13.55
C GLN A 94 39.91 10.34 13.24
N GLU A 95 39.41 11.58 13.32
CA GLU A 95 38.04 11.94 12.97
C GLU A 95 37.74 11.55 11.51
N GLN A 96 38.62 11.91 10.58
CA GLN A 96 38.46 11.54 9.16
C GLN A 96 38.39 10.02 8.96
N LEU A 97 39.23 9.25 9.65
CA LEU A 97 39.14 7.79 9.63
C LEU A 97 37.80 7.28 10.16
N ARG A 98 37.29 7.85 11.27
CA ARG A 98 35.99 7.46 11.82
C ARG A 98 34.83 7.79 10.88
N LEU A 99 34.86 8.95 10.23
CA LEU A 99 33.87 9.34 9.24
C LEU A 99 33.90 8.40 8.03
N ALA A 100 35.08 8.05 7.52
CA ALA A 100 35.22 7.08 6.44
C ALA A 100 34.69 5.69 6.84
N GLN A 101 35.00 5.23 8.05
CA GLN A 101 34.48 3.95 8.58
C GLN A 101 32.95 3.97 8.68
N LEU A 102 32.35 5.07 9.14
CA LEU A 102 30.91 5.23 9.20
C LEU A 102 30.28 5.19 7.80
N ALA A 103 30.86 5.91 6.83
CA ALA A 103 30.39 5.91 5.44
C ALA A 103 30.43 4.50 4.82
N PHE A 104 31.47 3.71 5.12
CA PHE A 104 31.59 2.32 4.68
C PHE A 104 30.48 1.42 5.27
N VAL A 105 30.16 1.57 6.57
CA VAL A 105 29.06 0.83 7.20
C VAL A 105 27.69 1.27 6.66
N GLN A 106 27.50 2.56 6.42
CA GLN A 106 26.29 3.08 5.78
C GLN A 106 26.11 2.47 4.38
N SER A 107 27.18 2.38 3.59
CA SER A 107 27.13 1.78 2.25
C SER A 107 26.73 0.29 2.26
N GLN A 108 27.19 -0.46 3.27
CA GLN A 108 26.78 -1.85 3.45
C GLN A 108 25.28 -1.97 3.76
N ARG A 109 24.76 -1.07 4.61
CA ARG A 109 23.32 -0.99 4.87
C ARG A 109 22.56 -0.64 3.61
N ASP A 110 23.02 0.35 2.85
CA ASP A 110 22.36 0.81 1.63
C ASP A 110 22.33 -0.30 0.57
N GLN A 111 23.38 -1.11 0.45
CA GLN A 111 23.38 -2.30 -0.40
C GLN A 111 22.33 -3.32 0.04
N TYR A 112 22.22 -3.61 1.34
CA TYR A 112 21.19 -4.51 1.86
C TYR A 112 19.78 -4.01 1.56
N VAL A 113 19.54 -2.71 1.77
CA VAL A 113 18.25 -2.08 1.44
C VAL A 113 17.98 -2.15 -0.07
N ALA A 114 18.95 -1.83 -0.91
CA ALA A 114 18.78 -1.87 -2.37
C ALA A 114 18.49 -3.30 -2.88
N GLN A 115 19.14 -4.32 -2.32
CA GLN A 115 18.83 -5.72 -2.63
C GLN A 115 17.39 -6.08 -2.24
N SER A 116 16.93 -5.63 -1.07
CA SER A 116 15.54 -5.86 -0.63
C SER A 116 14.53 -5.16 -1.54
N GLN A 117 14.85 -3.97 -2.07
CA GLN A 117 13.99 -3.25 -3.00
C GLN A 117 13.85 -3.98 -4.34
N VAL A 118 14.91 -4.59 -4.85
CA VAL A 118 14.83 -5.44 -6.05
C VAL A 118 13.93 -6.64 -5.80
N LEU A 119 14.07 -7.32 -4.65
CA LEU A 119 13.21 -8.43 -4.26
C LEU A 119 11.73 -8.01 -4.13
N ALA A 120 11.47 -6.83 -3.59
CA ALA A 120 10.13 -6.25 -3.51
C ALA A 120 9.54 -5.98 -4.90
N ALA A 121 10.33 -5.39 -5.81
CA ALA A 121 9.90 -5.05 -7.15
C ALA A 121 9.53 -6.29 -8.00
N ILE A 122 10.20 -7.42 -7.78
CA ILE A 122 9.86 -8.70 -8.44
C ILE A 122 8.78 -9.50 -7.69
N GLY A 123 8.26 -8.98 -6.57
CA GLY A 123 7.22 -9.64 -5.77
C GLY A 123 7.70 -10.86 -4.98
N ARG A 124 9.01 -10.99 -4.73
CA ARG A 124 9.62 -12.10 -3.98
C ARG A 124 10.20 -11.67 -2.63
N LEU A 125 9.74 -10.54 -2.10
CA LEU A 125 10.13 -10.11 -0.77
C LEU A 125 9.37 -10.95 0.28
N GLU A 126 9.97 -12.08 0.62
CA GLU A 126 9.53 -12.94 1.72
C GLU A 126 10.39 -12.71 2.95
N ILE A 127 9.85 -12.98 4.14
CA ILE A 127 10.57 -12.86 5.42
C ILE A 127 11.86 -13.70 5.40
N GLY A 128 11.83 -14.87 4.73
CA GLY A 128 12.99 -15.73 4.52
C GLY A 128 14.10 -15.12 3.67
N ALA A 129 13.77 -14.21 2.76
CA ALA A 129 14.75 -13.51 1.94
C ALA A 129 15.49 -12.42 2.73
N LEU A 130 14.92 -11.97 3.86
CA LEU A 130 15.49 -10.94 4.73
C LEU A 130 16.23 -11.54 5.95
N ALA A 131 15.73 -12.63 6.51
CA ALA A 131 16.30 -13.27 7.70
C ALA A 131 16.32 -14.81 7.54
N THR A 132 17.53 -15.37 7.38
CA THR A 132 17.75 -16.82 7.23
C THR A 132 17.25 -17.65 8.42
N ASN A 133 16.99 -17.01 9.58
CA ASN A 133 16.53 -17.66 10.82
C ASN A 133 15.06 -17.37 11.17
N ALA A 134 14.30 -16.67 10.32
CA ALA A 134 12.89 -16.40 10.56
C ALA A 134 11.99 -17.45 9.90
N PRO A 135 10.86 -17.83 10.52
CA PRO A 135 9.93 -18.78 9.92
C PRO A 135 9.41 -18.24 8.58
N ASN A 136 9.61 -19.03 7.52
CA ASN A 136 9.08 -18.72 6.18
C ASN A 136 7.55 -18.79 6.21
N TYR A 137 6.88 -17.68 5.89
CA TYR A 137 5.44 -17.68 5.69
C TYR A 137 5.11 -18.37 4.37
N ASP A 138 4.44 -19.53 4.41
CA ASP A 138 3.92 -20.22 3.23
C ASP A 138 2.48 -19.75 2.95
N PRO A 139 2.23 -19.00 1.86
CA PRO A 139 0.90 -18.52 1.53
C PRO A 139 -0.09 -19.64 1.18
N ARG A 140 0.39 -20.80 0.68
CA ARG A 140 -0.50 -21.88 0.22
C ARG A 140 -1.14 -22.62 1.38
N SER A 141 -0.36 -23.03 2.39
CA SER A 141 -0.93 -23.67 3.58
C SER A 141 -1.90 -22.76 4.34
N ASN A 142 -1.56 -21.47 4.48
CA ASN A 142 -2.47 -20.49 5.08
C ASN A 142 -3.74 -20.28 4.26
N PHE A 143 -3.65 -20.22 2.92
CA PHE A 143 -4.83 -20.10 2.06
C PHE A 143 -5.75 -21.32 2.19
N GLU A 144 -5.21 -22.54 2.24
CA GLU A 144 -6.01 -23.74 2.45
C GLU A 144 -6.66 -23.79 3.85
N GLU A 145 -5.96 -23.32 4.88
CA GLU A 145 -6.49 -23.21 6.23
C GLU A 145 -7.64 -22.19 6.33
N VAL A 146 -7.48 -21.01 5.70
CA VAL A 146 -8.47 -19.92 5.77
C VAL A 146 -9.63 -20.13 4.80
N LYS A 147 -9.40 -20.71 3.61
CA LYS A 147 -10.44 -20.99 2.61
C LYS A 147 -11.59 -21.82 3.18
N ASN A 148 -11.29 -22.73 4.10
CA ASN A 148 -12.30 -23.58 4.75
C ASN A 148 -12.87 -22.97 6.04
N LYS A 149 -12.25 -21.91 6.59
CA LYS A 149 -12.71 -21.19 7.79
C LYS A 149 -13.54 -19.93 7.47
N GLY A 150 -13.60 -19.54 6.20
CA GLY A 150 -14.35 -18.36 5.73
C GLY A 150 -15.86 -18.55 5.60
N ALA A 151 -16.44 -19.63 6.14
CA ALA A 151 -17.89 -19.77 6.19
C ALA A 151 -18.44 -18.75 7.20
N LEU A 152 -19.22 -17.78 6.72
CA LEU A 152 -19.84 -16.79 7.61
C LEU A 152 -20.86 -17.50 8.51
N PRO A 153 -21.03 -17.07 9.77
CA PRO A 153 -22.00 -17.70 10.69
C PRO A 153 -23.45 -17.62 10.19
N TRP A 154 -23.73 -16.74 9.22
CA TRP A 154 -25.04 -16.54 8.59
C TRP A 154 -25.13 -17.20 7.20
N GLU A 155 -24.06 -17.84 6.70
CA GLU A 155 -24.05 -18.48 5.39
C GLU A 155 -25.00 -19.68 5.33
N GLY A 156 -25.21 -20.34 6.47
CA GLY A 156 -26.27 -21.34 6.63
C GLY A 156 -27.68 -20.76 6.48
N LEU A 157 -27.91 -19.50 6.90
CA LEU A 157 -29.18 -18.81 6.73
C LEU A 157 -29.40 -18.34 5.28
N ILE A 158 -28.33 -17.92 4.59
CA ILE A 158 -28.39 -17.58 3.15
C ILE A 158 -28.61 -18.86 2.32
N ARG A 159 -27.93 -19.97 2.63
CA ARG A 159 -28.20 -21.27 2.01
C ARG A 159 -29.60 -21.78 2.29
N ALA A 160 -30.15 -21.57 3.49
CA ALA A 160 -31.51 -22.01 3.80
C ALA A 160 -32.58 -21.31 2.94
N ILE A 161 -32.31 -20.11 2.45
CA ILE A 161 -33.20 -19.38 1.53
C ILE A 161 -33.01 -19.87 0.07
N ASP A 162 -31.85 -20.43 -0.26
CA ASP A 162 -31.49 -20.90 -1.61
C ASP A 162 -31.70 -22.43 -1.80
N LEU A 163 -31.73 -23.21 -0.71
CA LEU A 163 -32.04 -24.64 -0.72
C LEU A 163 -33.55 -24.90 -0.57
N ASP A 164 -34.29 -24.76 -1.68
CA ASP A 164 -35.47 -25.62 -1.87
C ASP A 164 -34.97 -27.04 -2.19
N LYS A 165 -34.66 -27.80 -1.13
CA LYS A 165 -34.99 -29.23 -0.91
C LYS A 165 -34.00 -29.94 0.04
N GLY A 166 -34.52 -30.36 1.18
CA GLY A 166 -34.08 -31.56 1.91
C GLY A 166 -32.98 -31.35 2.96
N ALA A 167 -33.38 -31.31 4.22
CA ALA A 167 -32.52 -31.17 5.40
C ALA A 167 -31.67 -32.41 5.71
N ALA A 168 -30.48 -32.20 6.29
CA ALA A 168 -29.90 -33.11 7.29
C ALA A 168 -28.82 -32.41 8.15
N ASP A 169 -29.13 -32.34 9.44
CA ASP A 169 -28.33 -32.24 10.68
C ASP A 169 -26.79 -32.17 10.62
N VAL A 170 -26.20 -31.09 11.18
CA VAL A 170 -24.89 -31.11 11.87
C VAL A 170 -24.87 -30.03 12.98
N SER A 171 -24.56 -30.45 14.21
CA SER A 171 -24.38 -29.60 15.41
C SER A 171 -23.06 -28.79 15.42
N PRO A 172 -22.99 -27.56 15.98
CA PRO A 172 -21.75 -26.80 16.07
C PRO A 172 -20.99 -26.99 17.41
N GLY A 173 -19.67 -27.16 17.33
CA GLY A 173 -18.71 -27.03 18.45
C GLY A 173 -18.20 -25.58 18.63
N PRO A 174 -17.47 -25.26 19.72
CA PRO A 174 -17.39 -23.91 20.29
C PRO A 174 -16.49 -22.93 19.51
N ALA A 175 -16.85 -21.64 19.56
CA ALA A 175 -16.21 -20.52 18.86
C ALA A 175 -14.81 -20.14 19.41
N PRO A 176 -13.89 -19.63 18.57
CA PRO A 176 -12.61 -19.10 19.05
C PRO A 176 -12.77 -17.69 19.66
N ALA A 177 -12.10 -17.48 20.80
CA ALA A 177 -12.04 -16.21 21.51
C ALA A 177 -11.28 -15.12 20.72
N SER A 178 -11.80 -13.89 20.69
CA SER A 178 -11.07 -12.72 20.21
C SER A 178 -10.19 -12.14 21.33
N THR A 179 -8.91 -11.94 21.04
CA THR A 179 -7.91 -11.35 21.95
C THR A 179 -7.41 -10.03 21.38
N ASP A 180 -7.55 -8.95 22.15
CA ASP A 180 -6.97 -7.62 21.90
C ASP A 180 -5.43 -7.65 22.10
N PRO A 181 -4.60 -6.75 21.50
CA PRO A 181 -3.13 -6.84 21.52
C PRO A 181 -2.47 -6.83 22.91
N ASN A 182 -3.23 -6.59 23.98
CA ASN A 182 -2.75 -6.57 25.36
C ASN A 182 -3.24 -7.75 26.22
N GLY A 183 -3.85 -8.79 25.61
CA GLY A 183 -4.07 -10.07 26.30
C GLY A 183 -5.10 -10.09 27.43
N GLN A 184 -6.13 -9.23 27.40
CA GLN A 184 -7.25 -9.31 28.33
C GLN A 184 -8.58 -9.66 27.63
N THR A 185 -9.32 -10.60 28.22
CA THR A 185 -10.64 -11.05 27.76
C THR A 185 -11.72 -10.13 28.32
N VAL A 186 -12.36 -9.31 27.49
CA VAL A 186 -13.57 -8.55 27.87
C VAL A 186 -14.81 -9.43 27.68
N LEU A 187 -15.45 -9.79 28.79
CA LEU A 187 -16.76 -10.44 28.83
C LEU A 187 -17.85 -9.38 28.59
N ASN A 188 -18.34 -9.23 27.36
CA ASN A 188 -19.54 -8.41 27.13
C ASN A 188 -20.80 -9.23 27.49
N VAL A 189 -21.10 -9.29 28.78
CA VAL A 189 -22.34 -9.88 29.31
C VAL A 189 -23.34 -8.76 29.53
N GLY A 190 -24.48 -8.84 28.85
CA GLY A 190 -25.76 -8.44 29.44
C GLY A 190 -26.48 -7.26 28.80
N ALA A 191 -27.67 -7.61 28.29
CA ALA A 191 -28.92 -6.86 28.39
C ALA A 191 -29.20 -5.66 27.43
N GLN A 192 -30.18 -5.90 26.55
CA GLN A 192 -31.10 -4.93 25.94
C GLN A 192 -31.93 -4.18 27.03
N PRO A 193 -32.96 -3.32 26.78
CA PRO A 193 -33.58 -2.89 25.50
C PRO A 193 -34.11 -1.41 25.44
N SER A 194 -34.76 -1.06 24.32
CA SER A 194 -35.88 -0.10 24.14
C SER A 194 -35.69 1.41 24.42
N VAL A 195 -36.02 2.28 23.46
CA VAL A 195 -37.29 3.05 23.40
C VAL A 195 -37.37 3.97 22.16
N LEU A 196 -38.52 3.96 21.50
CA LEU A 196 -39.04 5.05 20.67
C LEU A 196 -39.80 6.00 21.61
N ASP A 197 -39.48 7.30 21.70
CA ASP A 197 -40.50 8.34 21.99
C ASP A 197 -39.98 9.78 21.77
N SER A 198 -40.61 10.44 20.80
CA SER A 198 -41.17 11.81 20.77
C SER A 198 -40.57 13.00 21.56
N ALA A 199 -40.37 14.07 20.77
CA ALA A 199 -40.99 15.41 20.93
C ALA A 199 -40.28 16.53 21.72
N GLU A 200 -40.58 17.73 21.20
CA GLU A 200 -40.44 19.08 21.79
C GLU A 200 -39.02 19.67 21.82
N ALA A 201 -38.79 20.95 21.55
CA ALA A 201 -39.47 22.05 20.87
C ALA A 201 -38.43 23.20 20.86
N GLU A 202 -38.47 24.05 19.82
CA GLU A 202 -38.38 25.53 19.89
C GLU A 202 -37.32 26.21 20.81
N LEU A 203 -36.56 27.25 20.43
CA LEU A 203 -36.89 28.44 19.63
C LEU A 203 -35.65 29.37 19.58
N THR A 204 -35.61 30.24 18.56
CA THR A 204 -34.84 31.52 18.41
C THR A 204 -33.33 31.47 18.18
N GLN A 205 -32.67 32.26 17.33
CA GLN A 205 -32.97 33.36 16.37
C GLN A 205 -31.62 33.53 15.59
N SER A 206 -31.51 33.85 14.31
CA SER A 206 -32.00 35.04 13.62
C SER A 206 -31.84 34.87 12.10
N ALA A 207 -32.88 35.25 11.38
CA ALA A 207 -32.93 35.48 9.94
C ALA A 207 -32.26 36.86 9.62
N PRO A 208 -32.20 37.38 8.36
CA PRO A 208 -32.98 36.97 7.20
C PRO A 208 -32.27 36.90 5.83
N ASN A 209 -32.90 36.10 4.96
CA ASN A 209 -32.83 36.16 3.51
C ASN A 209 -33.47 37.50 3.03
N PRO A 210 -33.21 37.99 1.80
CA PRO A 210 -34.17 37.63 0.75
C PRO A 210 -33.58 37.56 -0.67
N ALA A 211 -33.84 36.42 -1.32
CA ALA A 211 -34.68 36.29 -2.51
C ALA A 211 -34.19 36.77 -3.91
N VAL A 212 -34.62 35.97 -4.90
CA VAL A 212 -34.94 36.29 -6.30
C VAL A 212 -33.78 36.28 -7.34
N LEU A 213 -33.86 35.35 -8.29
CA LEU A 213 -33.28 35.43 -9.65
C LEU A 213 -34.18 36.33 -10.52
N PRO A 214 -33.66 37.16 -11.47
CA PRO A 214 -33.43 36.68 -12.85
C PRO A 214 -32.36 37.42 -13.71
N GLN A 215 -31.92 36.74 -14.78
CA GLN A 215 -31.30 37.14 -16.07
C GLN A 215 -30.61 38.52 -16.29
N ALA A 216 -29.39 38.51 -16.87
CA ALA A 216 -29.01 39.13 -18.16
C ALA A 216 -27.50 39.52 -18.21
N GLY A 217 -26.83 39.24 -19.34
CA GLY A 217 -25.71 40.06 -19.82
C GLY A 217 -24.36 39.39 -20.08
N ALA A 218 -23.96 39.44 -21.36
CA ALA A 218 -22.60 39.62 -21.88
C ALA A 218 -21.58 38.46 -21.87
N GLN A 219 -21.37 37.92 -23.08
CA GLN A 219 -20.12 37.29 -23.52
C GLN A 219 -18.90 38.22 -23.29
N PRO A 220 -17.69 37.65 -23.19
CA PRO A 220 -16.68 38.05 -24.17
C PRO A 220 -15.80 36.91 -24.70
N GLY A 221 -15.62 36.91 -26.03
CA GLY A 221 -14.31 36.84 -26.68
C GLY A 221 -13.53 35.52 -26.67
N ARG A 222 -13.84 34.62 -27.60
CA ARG A 222 -12.84 33.67 -28.14
C ARG A 222 -11.99 34.40 -29.17
N SER A 223 -10.71 34.63 -28.88
CA SER A 223 -9.71 34.99 -29.89
C SER A 223 -9.18 33.73 -30.57
N VAL A 224 -9.39 33.66 -31.88
CA VAL A 224 -8.76 32.71 -32.80
C VAL A 224 -7.44 33.32 -33.26
N PRO A 225 -6.29 32.63 -33.18
CA PRO A 225 -5.09 33.10 -33.85
C PRO A 225 -5.13 32.74 -35.34
N ASP A 226 -5.09 33.78 -36.17
CA ASP A 226 -4.93 33.77 -37.63
C ASP A 226 -3.49 33.38 -37.99
N THR A 227 -3.29 32.21 -38.60
CA THR A 227 -2.02 31.85 -39.25
C THR A 227 -2.12 32.13 -40.73
N ARG A 228 -1.60 33.29 -41.13
CA ARG A 228 -1.19 33.59 -42.51
C ARG A 228 0.33 33.55 -42.61
N ARG A 229 0.86 32.58 -43.34
CA ARG A 229 2.05 32.71 -44.17
C ARG A 229 2.04 31.65 -45.25
#